data_AF-A0A381SDN4-F1
#
_entry.id   AF-A0A381SDN4-F1
#
_cell.length_a   1.000
_cell.length_b   1.000
_cell.length_c   1.000
_cell.angle_alpha   90.00
_cell.angle_beta   90.00
_cell.angle_gamma   90.00
#
_symmetry.space_group_name_H-M   'P 1'
#
loop_
_entity.id
_entity.type
_entity.pdbx_description
1 polymer ?
#
loop_
_entity_poly.entity_id
_entity_poly.type
_entity_poly.pdbx_seq_one_letter_code
_entity_poly.pdbx_strand_id
1 'polypeptide(L)' 'LQEYLDDVVLVSEKDIAASFRSLLYRGKLLVEPAGAVAAAAFFSGKVDQDRTTVAAVTGGNVTAETVQTLLSL' A
#
# COMPACT_ATOMS: atom_id res chain seq x y z
N LEU A 1 19.56 8.80 3.23
CA LEU A 1 19.25 7.41 2.83
C LEU A 1 20.34 6.46 3.32
N GLN A 2 21.59 6.60 2.85
CA GLN A 2 22.68 5.66 3.20
C GLN A 2 22.95 5.47 4.70
N GLU A 3 22.62 6.44 5.56
CA GLU A 3 22.85 6.36 7.02
C GLU A 3 21.62 5.90 7.84
N TYR A 4 20.40 6.06 7.32
CA TYR A 4 19.16 5.89 8.11
C TYR A 4 18.12 4.94 7.49
N LEU A 5 18.38 4.42 6.28
CA LEU A 5 17.51 3.45 5.63
C LEU A 5 18.09 2.06 5.86
N ASP A 6 17.33 1.21 6.54
CA ASP A 6 17.74 -0.16 6.79
C ASP A 6 17.60 -1.04 5.53
N ASP A 7 16.49 -0.90 4.80
CA ASP A 7 16.22 -1.75 3.63
C ASP A 7 15.21 -1.11 2.64
N VAL A 8 15.15 -1.65 1.43
CA VAL A 8 14.15 -1.36 0.39
C VAL A 8 13.52 -2.66 -0.08
N VAL A 9 12.20 -2.72 0.00
CA VAL A 9 11.42 -3.86 -0.49
C VAL A 9 10.65 -3.50 -1.75
N LEU A 10 10.46 -4.48 -2.61
CA LEU A 10 9.68 -4.35 -3.84
C LEU A 10 8.30 -4.98 -3.64
N VAL A 11 7.29 -4.32 -4.20
CA VAL A 11 5.90 -4.80 -4.26
C VAL A 11 5.43 -4.78 -5.70
N SER A 12 4.58 -5.74 -6.06
CA SER A 12 3.97 -5.79 -7.39
C SER A 12 2.72 -4.91 -7.46
N GLU A 13 2.26 -4.61 -8.68
CA GLU A 13 0.99 -3.92 -8.89
C GLU A 13 -0.20 -4.69 -8.28
N LYS A 14 -0.13 -6.03 -8.26
CA LYS A 14 -1.14 -6.87 -7.61
C LYS A 14 -1.16 -6.69 -6.09
N ASP A 15 0.01 -6.55 -5.47
CA ASP A 15 0.12 -6.27 -4.03
C ASP A 15 -0.47 -4.89 -3.70
N ILE A 16 -0.19 -3.90 -4.55
CA ILE A 16 -0.76 -2.55 -4.43
C ILE A 16 -2.28 -2.59 -4.55
N ALA A 17 -2.84 -3.31 -5.52
CA ALA A 17 -4.28 -3.45 -5.70
C ALA A 17 -4.96 -4.17 -4.52
N ALA A 18 -4.35 -5.24 -4.00
CA ALA A 18 -4.83 -5.94 -2.81
C ALA A 18 -4.79 -5.06 -1.55
N SER A 19 -3.73 -4.27 -1.39
CA SER A 19 -3.60 -3.27 -0.33
C SER A 19 -4.66 -2.18 -0.43
N PHE A 20 -4.86 -1.61 -1.62
CA PHE A 20 -5.90 -0.64 -1.91
C PHE A 20 -7.29 -1.17 -1.50
N ARG A 21 -7.65 -2.40 -1.88
CA ARG A 21 -8.93 -3.02 -1.49
C ARG A 21 -9.06 -3.16 0.02
N SER A 22 -7.99 -3.53 0.71
CA SER A 22 -7.99 -3.65 2.17
C SER A 22 -8.21 -2.30 2.84
N LEU A 23 -7.48 -1.26 2.41
CA LEU A 23 -7.63 0.11 2.91
C LEU A 23 -9.02 0.69 2.61
N LEU A 24 -9.55 0.45 1.40
CA LEU A 24 -10.88 0.92 1.00
C LEU A 24 -12.00 0.20 1.78
N TYR A 25 -12.02 -1.14 1.76
CA TYR A 25 -13.16 -1.89 2.30
C TYR A 25 -13.10 -2.06 3.80
N ARG A 26 -11.92 -2.22 4.40
CA ARG A 26 -11.76 -2.38 5.86
C ARG A 26 -11.44 -1.05 6.54
N GLY A 27 -10.46 -0.33 6.00
CA GLY A 27 -10.04 0.97 6.55
C GLY A 27 -11.01 2.12 6.24
N LYS A 28 -11.89 1.97 5.23
CA LYS A 28 -12.76 3.05 4.72
C LYS A 28 -11.96 4.27 4.24
N LEU A 29 -10.73 4.02 3.80
CA LEU A 29 -9.81 5.03 3.29
C LEU A 29 -9.72 4.90 1.76
N LEU A 30 -10.05 5.98 1.07
CA LEU A 30 -9.78 6.09 -0.37
C LEU A 30 -8.34 6.59 -0.54
N VAL A 31 -7.49 5.75 -1.12
CA VAL A 31 -6.05 5.99 -1.23
C VAL A 31 -5.60 5.89 -2.68
N GLU A 32 -4.60 6.65 -3.08
CA GLU A 32 -3.99 6.51 -4.40
C GLU A 32 -3.04 5.30 -4.45
N PRO A 33 -2.70 4.76 -5.64
CA PRO A 33 -1.81 3.60 -5.75
C PRO A 33 -0.48 3.79 -5.00
N ALA A 34 0.17 4.95 -5.18
CA ALA A 34 1.43 5.27 -4.52
C ALA A 34 1.27 5.35 -2.98
N GLY A 35 0.15 5.91 -2.50
CA GLY A 35 -0.18 5.98 -1.08
C GLY A 35 -0.47 4.63 -0.43
N ALA A 36 -0.73 3.59 -1.22
CA ALA A 36 -0.97 2.22 -0.74
C ALA A 36 0.29 1.35 -0.68
N VAL A 37 1.44 1.81 -1.22
CA VAL A 37 2.68 1.01 -1.38
C VAL A 37 3.24 0.53 -0.04
N ALA A 38 3.30 1.40 0.98
CA ALA A 38 3.81 1.01 2.29
C ALA A 38 2.93 -0.08 2.95
N ALA A 39 1.61 0.05 2.84
CA ALA A 39 0.68 -0.95 3.32
C ALA A 39 0.74 -2.24 2.48
N ALA A 40 1.03 -2.15 1.18
CA ALA A 40 1.21 -3.30 0.30
C ALA A 40 2.40 -4.16 0.73
N ALA A 41 3.51 -3.53 1.14
CA ALA A 41 4.66 -4.24 1.67
C ALA A 41 4.30 -5.04 2.93
N PHE A 42 3.50 -4.45 3.82
CA PHE A 42 2.98 -5.15 5.01
C PHE A 42 2.05 -6.31 4.64
N PHE A 43 1.02 -6.07 3.82
CA PHE A 43 0.04 -7.12 3.48
C PHE A 43 0.62 -8.26 2.64
N SER A 44 1.68 -8.01 1.87
CA SER A 44 2.38 -9.04 1.09
C SER A 44 3.48 -9.77 1.88
N GLY A 45 3.62 -9.49 3.18
CA GLY A 45 4.61 -10.14 4.06
C GLY A 45 6.05 -9.82 3.69
N LYS A 46 6.29 -8.66 3.05
CA LYS A 46 7.62 -8.21 2.64
C LYS A 46 8.36 -7.47 3.75
N VAL A 47 7.66 -7.10 4.82
CA VAL A 47 8.23 -6.51 6.03
C VAL A 47 7.80 -7.33 7.25
N ASP A 48 8.52 -7.17 8.34
CA ASP A 48 8.26 -7.85 9.61
C ASP A 48 6.83 -7.58 10.10
N GLN A 49 6.08 -8.65 10.40
CA GLN A 49 4.70 -8.59 10.88
C GLN A 49 4.57 -8.90 12.38
N ASP A 50 5.66 -9.33 13.04
CA ASP A 50 5.68 -9.72 14.46
C ASP A 50 5.93 -8.51 15.38
N ARG A 51 6.17 -7.33 14.81
CA ARG A 51 6.39 -6.07 15.51
C ARG A 51 5.28 -5.08 15.21
N THR A 52 5.09 -4.13 16.12
CA THR A 52 4.21 -2.98 15.87
C THR A 52 4.73 -2.21 14.65
N THR A 53 3.99 -2.28 13.55
CA THR A 53 4.39 -1.73 12.26
C THR A 53 3.46 -0.60 11.86
N VAL A 54 4.04 0.50 11.36
CA VAL A 54 3.29 1.65 10.84
C VAL A 54 3.52 1.75 9.35
N ALA A 55 2.44 1.62 8.58
CA ALA A 55 2.43 1.95 7.16
C ALA A 55 1.89 3.37 6.97
N ALA A 56 2.72 4.27 6.46
CA ALA A 56 2.29 5.63 6.16
C ALA A 56 1.44 5.65 4.87
N VAL A 57 0.20 6.10 4.97
CA VAL A 57 -0.68 6.38 3.82
C VAL A 57 -0.48 7.84 3.43
N THR A 58 0.18 8.08 2.30
CA THR A 58 0.70 9.42 1.96
C THR A 58 -0.23 10.26 1.09
N GLY A 59 -1.24 9.67 0.44
CA GLY A 59 -2.10 10.39 -0.50
C GLY A 59 -3.35 9.63 -0.93
N GLY A 60 -4.32 10.39 -1.45
CA GLY A 60 -5.65 9.91 -1.85
C GLY A 60 -6.19 10.64 -3.09
N ASN A 61 -5.32 11.23 -3.91
CA ASN A 61 -5.70 11.96 -5.11
C ASN A 61 -6.00 10.98 -6.25
N VAL A 62 -7.20 10.39 -6.24
CA VAL A 62 -7.59 9.33 -7.18
C VAL A 62 -8.66 9.81 -8.14
N THR A 63 -8.63 9.28 -9.36
CA THR A 63 -9.76 9.37 -10.30
C THR A 63 -10.64 8.13 -10.20
N ALA A 64 -11.88 8.22 -10.68
CA ALA A 64 -12.77 7.06 -10.75
C ALA A 64 -12.18 5.93 -11.62
N GLU A 65 -11.47 6.28 -12.70
CA GLU A 65 -10.79 5.33 -13.57
C GLU A 65 -9.68 4.56 -12.84
N THR A 66 -8.83 5.26 -12.07
CA THR A 66 -7.80 4.60 -11.24
C THR A 66 -8.42 3.63 -10.25
N VAL A 67 -9.53 4.01 -9.61
CA VAL A 67 -10.25 3.11 -8.70
C VAL A 67 -10.75 1.87 -9.42
N GLN A 68 -11.36 2.02 -10.61
CA GLN A 68 -11.83 0.87 -11.38
C GLN A 68 -10.68 -0.09 -11.75
N THR A 69 -9.54 0.45 -12.16
CA THR A 69 -8.34 -0.34 -12.45
C THR A 69 -7.84 -1.11 -11.22
N LEU A 70 -7.74 -0.46 -10.06
CA LEU A 70 -7.30 -1.14 -8.83
C LEU A 70 -8.30 -2.18 -8.32
N LEU A 71 -9.59 -2.02 -8.63
CA LEU A 71 -10.63 -2.99 -8.26
C LEU A 71 -10.69 -4.19 -9.22
N SER A 72 -10.18 -4.06 -10.45
CA SER A 72 -10.21 -5.12 -11.46
C SER A 72 -8.97 -6.03 -11.46
N LEU A 73 -7.90 -5.64 -10.74
CA LEU A 73 -6.65 -6.38 -10.58
C LEU A 73 -6.68 -7.43 -9.44
#